data_AF-A0AAU0ZT14-F1
#
_entry.id   AF-A0AAU0ZT14-F1
#
_cell.length_a   1.000
_cell.length_b   1.000
_cell.length_c   1.000
_cell.angle_alpha   90.00
_cell.angle_beta   90.00
_cell.angle_gamma   90.00
#
_symmetry.space_group_name_H-M   'P 1'
#
loop_
_entity.id
_entity.type
_entity.pdbx_description
1 polymer ?
#
loop_
_entity_poly.entity_id
_entity_poly.type
_entity_poly.pdbx_seq_one_letter_code
_entity_poly.pdbx_strand_id
1 'polypeptide(L)'
;MKAPSTMQWIRRAGQRLSTGSGRLATHLATRALGTGRRLWDRCRTWLAEVSGVAWLVRVAVLLGVAWILQKIAAVLAVGLARTVADGGAPWLMWGAALVWIVAAYRCGRPGWTPKPTPDEETPGTDEEAVPTGRAPAEWPPISPVALVAAVRDVGTPHAQLKPLAEHLRTTTDAVRAAAAAQGWPVKDVRMQGRSASAGLAWPPPELPPLDDVVGAGQRADDNDDDTSEEGPEKGLRVVRTESGLTVYDLADRHRRRGTVGP
;
A
#
# COMPACT_ATOMS: atom_id res chain seq x y z
N MET A 1 -4.45 -40.63 -0.72
CA MET A 1 -5.31 -39.78 0.14
C MET A 1 -6.72 -39.77 -0.44
N LYS A 2 -7.77 -40.09 0.34
CA LYS A 2 -9.16 -40.06 -0.16
C LYS A 2 -9.64 -38.61 -0.25
N ALA A 3 -10.24 -38.23 -1.37
CA ALA A 3 -10.84 -36.91 -1.51
C ALA A 3 -11.98 -36.72 -0.49
N PRO A 4 -12.10 -35.54 0.14
CA PRO A 4 -13.18 -35.27 1.08
C PRO A 4 -14.54 -35.35 0.37
N SER A 5 -15.55 -35.85 1.07
CA SER A 5 -16.91 -35.93 0.51
C SER A 5 -17.53 -34.54 0.39
N THR A 6 -18.48 -34.38 -0.54
CA THR A 6 -19.22 -33.12 -0.74
C THR A 6 -19.81 -32.58 0.56
N MET A 7 -20.32 -33.47 1.42
CA MET A 7 -20.88 -33.09 2.72
C MET A 7 -19.83 -32.55 3.70
N GLN A 8 -18.61 -33.10 3.69
CA GLN A 8 -17.50 -32.58 4.49
C GLN A 8 -17.07 -31.19 4.01
N TRP A 9 -17.10 -30.95 2.70
CA TRP A 9 -16.86 -29.63 2.12
C TRP A 9 -17.89 -28.60 2.57
N ILE A 10 -19.19 -28.93 2.49
CA ILE A 10 -20.28 -28.03 2.92
C ILE A 10 -20.17 -27.70 4.41
N ARG A 11 -19.94 -28.72 5.27
CA ARG A 11 -19.79 -28.49 6.72
C ARG A 11 -18.61 -27.58 7.02
N ARG A 12 -17.47 -27.78 6.34
CA ARG A 12 -16.28 -26.94 6.50
C ARG A 12 -16.51 -25.52 6.00
N ALA A 13 -17.23 -25.33 4.91
CA ALA A 13 -17.59 -24.02 4.40
C ALA A 13 -18.53 -23.28 5.37
N GLY A 14 -19.54 -23.96 5.91
CA GLY A 14 -20.45 -23.41 6.91
C GLY A 14 -19.74 -22.95 8.19
N GLN A 15 -18.84 -23.79 8.73
CA GLN A 15 -18.02 -23.41 9.89
C GLN A 15 -17.13 -22.19 9.60
N ARG A 16 -16.52 -22.12 8.41
CA ARG A 16 -15.72 -20.94 8.01
C ARG A 16 -16.57 -19.68 7.92
N LEU A 17 -17.79 -19.78 7.38
CA LEU A 17 -18.70 -18.65 7.26
C LEU A 17 -19.18 -18.15 8.63
N SER A 18 -19.50 -19.04 9.57
CA SER A 18 -19.94 -18.64 10.91
C SER A 18 -18.80 -17.98 11.69
N THR A 19 -17.61 -18.59 11.74
CA THR A 19 -16.43 -17.99 12.38
C THR A 19 -16.03 -16.69 11.71
N GLY A 20 -16.06 -16.65 10.38
CA GLY A 20 -15.73 -15.48 9.59
C GLY A 20 -16.69 -14.31 9.78
N SER A 21 -17.99 -14.59 9.87
CA SER A 21 -19.01 -13.56 10.12
C SER A 21 -18.85 -12.92 11.49
N GLY A 22 -18.56 -13.72 12.53
CA GLY A 22 -18.27 -13.20 13.86
C GLY A 22 -17.06 -12.27 13.85
N ARG A 23 -15.94 -12.70 13.25
CA ARG A 23 -14.72 -11.87 13.13
C ARG A 23 -14.95 -10.60 12.33
N LEU A 24 -15.67 -10.68 11.20
CA LEU A 24 -15.99 -9.52 10.36
C LEU A 24 -16.86 -8.53 11.13
N ALA A 25 -17.90 -8.99 11.82
CA ALA A 25 -18.77 -8.15 12.64
C ALA A 25 -17.99 -7.46 13.76
N THR A 26 -17.14 -8.18 14.48
CA THR A 26 -16.27 -7.59 15.52
C THR A 26 -15.33 -6.56 14.92
N HIS A 27 -14.69 -6.83 13.78
CA HIS A 27 -13.78 -5.89 13.14
C HIS A 27 -14.47 -4.60 12.66
N LEU A 28 -15.66 -4.72 12.07
CA LEU A 28 -16.47 -3.57 11.67
C LEU A 28 -16.93 -2.77 12.90
N ALA A 29 -17.33 -3.46 13.97
CA ALA A 29 -17.71 -2.81 15.22
C ALA A 29 -16.55 -2.07 15.87
N THR A 30 -15.37 -2.68 15.98
CA THR A 30 -14.17 -2.02 16.54
C THR A 30 -13.76 -0.82 15.71
N ARG A 31 -13.86 -0.92 14.38
CA ARG A 31 -13.56 0.19 13.47
C ARG A 31 -14.55 1.33 13.65
N ALA A 32 -15.85 1.03 13.69
CA ALA A 32 -16.91 2.01 13.91
C ALA A 32 -16.74 2.73 15.26
N LEU A 33 -16.45 1.97 16.33
CA LEU A 33 -16.16 2.51 17.66
C LEU A 33 -14.90 3.38 17.65
N GLY A 34 -13.84 2.96 16.96
CA GLY A 34 -12.61 3.73 16.82
C GLY A 34 -12.85 5.07 16.12
N THR A 35 -13.58 5.07 15.00
CA THR A 35 -13.96 6.31 14.31
C THR A 35 -14.87 7.19 15.17
N GLY A 36 -15.80 6.60 15.91
CA GLY A 36 -16.69 7.32 16.81
C GLY A 36 -15.94 8.00 17.94
N ARG A 37 -14.98 7.31 18.56
CA ARG A 37 -14.09 7.88 19.59
C ARG A 37 -13.25 9.03 19.04
N ARG A 38 -12.62 8.86 17.88
CA ARG A 38 -11.83 9.94 17.24
C ARG A 38 -12.68 11.17 16.95
N LEU A 39 -13.90 10.99 16.46
CA LEU A 39 -14.81 12.09 16.21
C LEU A 39 -15.22 12.77 17.52
N TRP A 40 -15.53 11.98 18.54
CA TRP A 40 -15.85 12.48 19.88
C TRP A 40 -14.71 13.30 20.47
N ASP A 41 -13.48 12.80 20.41
CA ASP A 41 -12.29 13.49 20.92
C ASP A 41 -12.07 14.81 20.18
N ARG A 42 -12.23 14.84 18.85
CA ARG A 42 -12.19 16.08 18.06
C ARG A 42 -13.28 17.07 18.47
N CYS A 43 -14.51 16.60 18.65
CA CYS A 43 -15.61 17.45 19.12
C CYS A 43 -15.32 18.00 20.51
N ARG A 44 -14.76 17.18 21.41
CA ARG A 44 -14.39 17.60 22.77
C ARG A 44 -13.28 18.64 22.76
N THR A 45 -12.22 18.43 21.97
CA THR A 45 -11.13 19.40 21.82
C THR A 45 -11.65 20.72 21.25
N TRP A 46 -12.46 20.66 20.20
CA TRP A 46 -13.09 21.84 19.62
C TRP A 46 -14.02 22.56 20.61
N LEU A 47 -14.77 21.84 21.44
CA LEU A 47 -15.56 22.46 22.50
C LEU A 47 -14.69 23.11 23.57
N ALA A 48 -13.54 22.51 23.91
CA ALA A 48 -12.64 23.01 24.96
C ALA A 48 -11.93 24.33 24.59
N GLU A 49 -11.83 24.68 23.30
CA GLU A 49 -11.22 25.93 22.83
C GLU A 49 -11.99 27.19 23.27
N VAL A 50 -13.25 27.06 23.66
CA VAL A 50 -14.14 28.20 23.92
C VAL A 50 -14.90 28.01 25.24
N SER A 51 -15.08 29.10 25.98
CA SER A 51 -15.84 29.14 27.24
C SER A 51 -17.02 30.13 27.18
N GLY A 52 -17.92 30.06 28.17
CA GLY A 52 -19.06 30.97 28.28
C GLY A 52 -20.18 30.73 27.25
N VAL A 53 -20.80 31.81 26.78
CA VAL A 53 -21.96 31.75 25.87
C VAL A 53 -21.61 31.09 24.52
N ALA A 54 -20.40 31.32 24.02
CA ALA A 54 -19.96 30.76 22.75
C ALA A 54 -19.80 29.22 22.81
N TRP A 55 -19.51 28.65 23.99
CA TRP A 55 -19.52 27.20 24.22
C TRP A 55 -20.93 26.62 24.03
N LEU A 56 -21.95 27.28 24.60
CA LEU A 56 -23.35 26.86 24.47
C LEU A 56 -23.81 26.85 23.01
N VAL A 57 -23.40 27.85 22.23
CA VAL A 57 -23.69 27.90 20.78
C VAL A 57 -23.03 26.72 20.06
N ARG A 58 -21.76 26.41 20.35
CA ARG A 58 -21.06 25.24 19.76
C ARG A 58 -21.75 23.92 20.09
N VAL A 59 -22.19 23.74 21.33
CA VAL A 59 -22.96 22.55 21.75
C VAL A 59 -24.30 22.48 21.02
N ALA A 60 -25.05 23.58 20.93
CA ALA A 60 -26.31 23.63 20.21
C ALA A 60 -26.15 23.28 18.73
N VAL A 61 -25.07 23.76 18.09
CA VAL A 61 -24.73 23.39 16.71
C VAL A 61 -24.44 21.90 16.58
N LEU A 62 -23.64 21.31 17.46
CA LEU A 62 -23.35 19.87 17.43
C LEU A 62 -24.61 19.02 17.61
N LEU A 63 -25.48 19.40 18.55
CA LEU A 63 -26.76 18.72 18.75
C LEU A 63 -27.67 18.85 17.54
N GLY A 64 -27.73 20.04 16.92
CA GLY A 64 -28.48 20.28 15.69
C GLY A 64 -27.97 19.39 14.53
N VAL A 65 -26.65 19.32 14.34
CA VAL A 65 -26.04 18.45 13.33
C VAL A 65 -26.32 16.97 13.62
N ALA A 66 -26.17 16.53 14.87
CA ALA A 66 -26.46 15.16 15.28
C ALA A 66 -27.93 14.79 15.01
N TRP A 67 -28.86 15.69 15.31
CA TRP A 67 -30.29 15.50 15.05
C TRP A 67 -30.60 15.40 13.54
N ILE A 68 -30.02 16.27 12.71
CA ILE A 68 -30.16 16.21 11.25
C ILE A 68 -29.61 14.88 10.72
N LEU A 69 -28.41 14.48 11.13
CA LEU A 69 -27.81 13.20 10.74
C LEU A 69 -28.69 12.01 11.15
N GLN A 70 -29.26 12.04 12.36
CA GLN A 70 -30.17 11.01 12.82
C GLN A 70 -31.42 10.92 11.93
N LYS A 71 -32.00 12.06 11.52
CA LYS A 71 -33.17 12.09 10.63
C LYS A 71 -32.84 11.56 9.24
N ILE A 72 -31.72 11.98 8.66
CA ILE A 72 -31.25 11.48 7.36
C ILE A 72 -31.03 9.96 7.44
N ALA A 73 -30.33 9.49 8.47
CA ALA A 73 -30.08 8.06 8.66
C ALA A 73 -31.39 7.26 8.81
N ALA A 74 -32.36 7.77 9.56
CA ALA A 74 -33.66 7.11 9.72
C ALA A 74 -34.46 7.07 8.40
N VAL A 75 -34.48 8.16 7.64
CA VAL A 75 -35.17 8.21 6.33
C VAL A 75 -34.51 7.26 5.34
N LEU A 76 -33.18 7.23 5.29
CA LEU A 76 -32.45 6.29 4.43
C LEU A 76 -32.70 4.84 4.84
N ALA A 77 -32.67 4.54 6.15
CA ALA A 77 -32.92 3.19 6.66
C ALA A 77 -34.35 2.72 6.33
N VAL A 78 -35.36 3.57 6.57
CA VAL A 78 -36.77 3.25 6.26
C VAL A 78 -37.00 3.15 4.76
N GLY A 79 -36.42 4.08 3.98
CA GLY A 79 -36.51 4.07 2.52
C GLY A 79 -35.92 2.79 1.94
N LEU A 80 -34.69 2.44 2.34
CA LEU A 80 -34.03 1.20 1.93
C LEU A 80 -34.83 -0.03 2.35
N ALA A 81 -35.36 -0.05 3.58
CA ALA A 81 -36.19 -1.15 4.06
C ALA A 81 -37.46 -1.33 3.23
N ARG A 82 -38.15 -0.22 2.89
CA ARG A 82 -39.33 -0.26 2.02
C ARG A 82 -38.98 -0.71 0.60
N THR A 83 -37.94 -0.16 -0.02
CA THR A 83 -37.51 -0.57 -1.37
C THR A 83 -37.14 -2.05 -1.44
N VAL A 84 -36.58 -2.61 -0.37
CA VAL A 84 -36.30 -4.05 -0.27
C VAL A 84 -37.58 -4.85 -0.05
N ALA A 85 -38.48 -4.40 0.84
CA ALA A 85 -39.75 -5.07 1.13
C ALA A 85 -40.71 -5.10 -0.08
N ASP A 86 -40.76 -4.01 -0.83
CA ASP A 86 -41.60 -3.85 -2.02
C ASP A 86 -41.01 -4.57 -3.25
N GLY A 87 -39.84 -5.22 -3.11
CA GLY A 87 -39.18 -5.93 -4.20
C GLY A 87 -38.62 -5.01 -5.30
N GLY A 88 -38.47 -3.71 -5.05
CA GLY A 88 -37.93 -2.75 -6.01
C GLY A 88 -36.44 -2.92 -6.28
N ALA A 89 -35.71 -3.55 -5.35
CA ALA A 89 -34.27 -3.78 -5.51
C ALA A 89 -33.77 -5.07 -4.82
N PRO A 90 -34.26 -6.26 -5.19
CA PRO A 90 -33.82 -7.53 -4.61
C PRO A 90 -32.31 -7.77 -4.83
N TRP A 91 -31.75 -7.22 -5.90
CA TRP A 91 -30.32 -7.28 -6.21
C TRP A 91 -29.46 -6.60 -5.14
N LEU A 92 -29.96 -5.58 -4.42
CA LEU A 92 -29.21 -4.96 -3.32
C LEU A 92 -29.07 -5.91 -2.14
N MET A 93 -30.14 -6.62 -1.78
CA MET A 93 -30.11 -7.61 -0.71
C MET A 93 -29.19 -8.78 -1.08
N TRP A 94 -29.33 -9.33 -2.29
CA TRP A 94 -28.48 -10.42 -2.76
C TRP A 94 -27.03 -9.99 -2.95
N GLY A 95 -26.79 -8.79 -3.45
CA GLY A 95 -25.47 -8.21 -3.60
C GLY A 95 -24.78 -8.01 -2.25
N ALA A 96 -25.48 -7.40 -1.29
CA ALA A 96 -24.98 -7.24 0.07
C ALA A 96 -24.72 -8.59 0.75
N ALA A 97 -25.63 -9.56 0.60
CA ALA A 97 -25.44 -10.92 1.11
C ALA A 97 -24.23 -11.61 0.47
N LEU A 98 -24.06 -11.51 -0.85
CA LEU A 98 -22.91 -12.08 -1.57
C LEU A 98 -21.60 -11.45 -1.11
N VAL A 99 -21.54 -10.12 -1.03
CA VAL A 99 -20.37 -9.39 -0.52
C VAL A 99 -20.06 -9.81 0.92
N TRP A 100 -21.08 -9.93 1.77
CA TRP A 100 -20.92 -10.39 3.15
C TRP A 100 -20.38 -11.82 3.22
N ILE A 101 -20.94 -12.74 2.44
CA ILE A 101 -20.51 -14.14 2.37
C ILE A 101 -19.05 -14.22 1.92
N VAL A 102 -18.65 -13.48 0.88
CA VAL A 102 -17.27 -13.45 0.39
C VAL A 102 -16.33 -12.89 1.46
N ALA A 103 -16.70 -11.78 2.09
CA ALA A 103 -15.91 -11.16 3.15
C ALA A 103 -15.77 -12.09 4.38
N ALA A 104 -16.88 -12.65 4.87
CA ALA A 104 -16.91 -13.61 5.95
C ALA A 104 -16.06 -14.84 5.63
N TYR A 105 -16.18 -15.41 4.43
CA TYR A 105 -15.38 -16.55 4.01
C TYR A 105 -13.87 -16.26 4.02
N ARG A 106 -13.46 -15.05 3.59
CA ARG A 106 -12.06 -14.60 3.65
C ARG A 106 -11.57 -14.44 5.11
N CYS A 107 -12.39 -13.84 5.98
CA CYS A 107 -12.08 -13.66 7.40
C CYS A 107 -12.07 -14.99 8.20
N GLY A 108 -12.81 -16.00 7.73
CA GLY A 108 -12.89 -17.33 8.32
C GLY A 108 -11.67 -18.22 8.05
N ARG A 109 -10.66 -17.76 7.30
CA ARG A 109 -9.43 -18.52 7.07
C ARG A 109 -8.62 -18.66 8.36
N PRO A 110 -8.02 -19.84 8.63
CA PRO A 110 -7.04 -19.98 9.71
C PRO A 110 -5.84 -19.07 9.41
N GLY A 111 -5.39 -18.32 10.41
CA GLY A 111 -4.33 -17.33 10.23
C GLY A 111 -4.76 -15.98 9.63
N TRP A 112 -6.06 -15.73 9.46
CA TRP A 112 -6.52 -14.38 9.11
C TRP A 112 -6.25 -13.41 10.27
N THR A 113 -5.46 -12.38 9.99
CA THR A 113 -5.28 -11.21 10.85
C THR A 113 -5.83 -9.97 10.14
N PRO A 114 -6.51 -9.06 10.86
CA PRO A 114 -6.95 -7.80 10.27
C PRO A 114 -5.71 -7.03 9.80
N LYS A 115 -5.73 -6.53 8.56
CA LYS A 115 -4.66 -5.67 8.06
C LYS A 115 -4.68 -4.39 8.90
N PRO A 116 -3.57 -3.99 9.54
CA PRO A 116 -3.50 -2.72 10.25
C PRO A 116 -3.84 -1.60 9.26
N THR A 117 -4.81 -0.78 9.63
CA THR A 117 -5.19 0.38 8.82
C THR A 117 -4.06 1.41 8.92
N PRO A 118 -3.71 2.17 7.86
CA PRO A 118 -2.60 3.13 7.91
C PRO A 118 -2.74 4.16 9.04
N ASP A 119 -3.97 4.49 9.44
CA ASP A 119 -4.24 5.42 10.54
C ASP A 119 -4.13 4.80 11.94
N GLU A 120 -3.77 3.51 12.03
CA GLU A 120 -3.42 2.80 13.27
C GLU A 120 -1.93 2.43 13.31
N GLU A 121 -1.11 3.04 12.42
CA GLU A 121 0.24 3.40 12.86
C GLU A 121 0.03 4.26 14.11
N THR A 122 0.06 3.57 15.23
CA THR A 122 0.33 4.12 16.54
C THR A 122 1.43 5.13 16.27
N PRO A 123 1.33 6.40 16.69
CA PRO A 123 2.52 7.23 16.68
C PRO A 123 3.55 6.34 17.33
N GLY A 124 4.61 6.03 16.58
CA GLY A 124 5.75 5.39 17.18
C GLY A 124 5.96 6.15 18.47
N THR A 125 6.32 5.43 19.52
CA THR A 125 7.19 6.03 20.49
C THR A 125 8.45 6.45 19.71
N ASP A 126 8.33 7.53 18.92
CA ASP A 126 9.39 8.44 18.59
C ASP A 126 9.79 8.91 19.96
N GLU A 127 10.83 8.23 20.43
CA GLU A 127 11.81 8.74 21.38
C GLU A 127 11.57 10.21 21.63
N GLU A 128 11.24 10.51 22.88
CA GLU A 128 11.31 11.83 23.50
C GLU A 128 12.00 12.82 22.58
N ALA A 129 11.21 13.69 21.96
CA ALA A 129 11.68 14.97 21.49
C ALA A 129 12.13 15.74 22.75
N VAL A 130 13.31 15.39 23.26
CA VAL A 130 14.05 16.21 24.19
C VAL A 130 14.27 17.52 23.45
N PRO A 131 13.86 18.67 24.02
CA PRO A 131 14.20 19.95 23.44
C PRO A 131 15.69 20.21 23.72
N THR A 132 16.58 19.56 22.99
CA THR A 132 17.99 19.94 22.97
C THR A 132 18.19 21.02 21.92
N GLY A 133 17.97 22.26 22.35
CA GLY A 133 18.78 23.39 21.89
C GLY A 133 20.23 23.17 22.31
N ARG A 134 20.91 22.21 21.69
CA ARG A 134 22.33 21.93 21.88
C ARG A 134 22.96 21.79 20.50
N ALA A 135 23.92 22.66 20.23
CA ALA A 135 24.72 22.68 19.00
C ALA A 135 25.17 21.25 18.63
N PRO A 136 25.16 20.88 17.33
CA PRO A 136 25.51 19.54 16.91
C PRO A 136 26.93 19.22 17.37
N ALA A 137 27.07 18.10 18.09
CA ALA A 137 28.37 17.48 18.30
C ALA A 137 28.99 17.26 16.90
N GLU A 138 30.22 17.73 16.71
CA GLU A 138 30.97 17.54 15.47
C GLU A 138 31.13 16.04 15.23
N TRP A 139 30.30 15.51 14.33
CA TRP A 139 30.55 14.18 13.76
C TRP A 139 31.88 14.26 13.00
N PRO A 140 32.72 13.21 13.08
CA PRO A 140 34.00 13.21 12.37
C PRO A 140 33.76 13.47 10.88
N PRO A 141 34.61 14.30 10.24
CA PRO A 141 34.42 14.66 8.84
C PRO A 141 34.44 13.38 7.99
N ILE A 142 33.39 13.20 7.18
CA ILE A 142 33.29 12.07 6.25
C ILE A 142 34.39 12.23 5.20
N SER A 143 35.30 11.26 5.12
CA SER A 143 36.34 11.26 4.09
C SER A 143 35.70 11.14 2.70
N PRO A 144 36.11 11.97 1.71
CA PRO A 144 35.66 11.87 0.33
C PRO A 144 35.75 10.46 -0.26
N VAL A 145 36.82 9.74 0.07
CA VAL A 145 37.07 8.37 -0.42
C VAL A 145 36.05 7.39 0.15
N ALA A 146 35.68 7.56 1.43
CA ALA A 146 34.68 6.72 2.10
C ALA A 146 33.28 6.96 1.52
N LEU A 147 32.96 8.21 1.16
CA LEU A 147 31.68 8.55 0.53
C LEU A 147 31.55 7.93 -0.87
N VAL A 148 32.60 7.99 -1.70
CA VAL A 148 32.60 7.38 -3.04
C VAL A 148 32.51 5.85 -2.96
N ALA A 149 33.21 5.22 -2.02
CA ALA A 149 33.10 3.78 -1.78
C ALA A 149 31.67 3.39 -1.38
N ALA A 150 31.07 4.09 -0.42
CA ALA A 150 29.71 3.83 0.03
C ALA A 150 28.66 4.03 -1.09
N VAL A 151 28.84 5.01 -1.98
CA VAL A 151 27.95 5.20 -3.14
C VAL A 151 28.05 4.04 -4.14
N ARG A 152 29.26 3.51 -4.37
CA ARG A 152 29.46 2.33 -5.23
C ARG A 152 28.86 1.07 -4.64
N ASP A 153 28.96 0.91 -3.32
CA ASP A 153 28.46 -0.28 -2.61
C ASP A 153 26.94 -0.29 -2.45
N VAL A 154 26.31 0.87 -2.22
CA VAL A 154 24.85 0.99 -1.99
C VAL A 154 24.04 1.03 -3.30
N GLY A 155 24.67 1.35 -4.43
CA GLY A 155 24.10 1.14 -5.76
C GLY A 155 23.96 2.40 -6.63
N THR A 156 24.53 2.35 -7.83
CA THR A 156 24.30 3.28 -8.94
C THR A 156 22.97 2.95 -9.63
N PRO A 157 22.16 3.95 -10.08
CA PRO A 157 22.45 5.37 -10.23
C PRO A 157 21.72 6.31 -9.23
N HIS A 158 21.00 5.77 -8.23
CA HIS A 158 20.15 6.56 -7.32
C HIS A 158 20.29 6.12 -5.85
N ALA A 159 21.48 6.29 -5.29
CA ALA A 159 21.71 5.99 -3.88
C ALA A 159 20.85 6.91 -2.99
N GLN A 160 20.00 6.32 -2.16
CA GLN A 160 19.18 7.08 -1.20
C GLN A 160 20.05 7.52 -0.02
N LEU A 161 19.87 8.76 0.46
CA LEU A 161 20.68 9.30 1.56
C LEU A 161 20.58 8.48 2.86
N LYS A 162 19.44 7.84 3.12
CA LYS A 162 19.22 7.06 4.35
C LYS A 162 20.09 5.78 4.40
N PRO A 163 20.06 4.89 3.39
CA PRO A 163 21.00 3.77 3.29
C PRO A 163 22.48 4.19 3.35
N LEU A 164 22.84 5.32 2.73
CA LEU A 164 24.19 5.88 2.80
C LEU A 164 24.58 6.31 4.22
N ALA A 165 23.68 6.98 4.92
CA ALA A 165 23.87 7.41 6.30
C ALA A 165 24.00 6.21 7.25
N GLU A 166 23.19 5.16 7.06
CA GLU A 166 23.27 3.91 7.82
C GLU A 166 24.60 3.19 7.55
N HIS A 167 25.04 3.10 6.30
CA HIS A 167 26.29 2.45 5.91
C HIS A 167 27.52 3.19 6.47
N LEU A 168 27.52 4.51 6.43
CA LEU A 168 28.58 5.37 6.96
C LEU A 168 28.45 5.62 8.48
N ARG A 169 27.42 5.05 9.12
CA ARG A 169 27.07 5.24 10.54
C ARG A 169 27.05 6.73 10.93
N THR A 170 26.37 7.54 10.13
CA THR A 170 26.31 9.01 10.27
C THR A 170 24.88 9.51 10.03
N THR A 171 24.67 10.82 10.04
CA THR A 171 23.37 11.44 9.77
C THR A 171 23.21 11.78 8.28
N THR A 172 21.97 11.82 7.80
CA THR A 172 21.68 12.21 6.41
C THR A 172 22.12 13.64 6.09
N ASP A 173 22.14 14.53 7.10
CA ASP A 173 22.61 15.91 6.94
C ASP A 173 24.13 15.97 6.78
N ALA A 174 24.88 15.11 7.48
CA ALA A 174 26.32 14.99 7.30
C ALA A 174 26.66 14.45 5.90
N VAL A 175 25.92 13.44 5.41
CA VAL A 175 26.07 12.94 4.03
C VAL A 175 25.72 14.04 3.02
N ARG A 176 24.67 14.84 3.25
CA ARG A 176 24.30 15.97 2.38
C ARG A 176 25.41 17.02 2.34
N ALA A 177 25.98 17.40 3.48
CA ALA A 177 27.07 18.36 3.56
C ALA A 177 28.33 17.86 2.83
N ALA A 178 28.68 16.58 3.00
CA ALA A 178 29.82 15.97 2.31
C ALA A 178 29.59 15.86 0.79
N ALA A 179 28.37 15.51 0.35
CA ALA A 179 28.00 15.47 -1.06
C ALA A 179 28.03 16.87 -1.71
N ALA A 180 27.54 17.89 -1.00
CA ALA A 180 27.59 19.28 -1.45
C ALA A 180 29.04 19.79 -1.59
N ALA A 181 29.93 19.41 -0.67
CA ALA A 181 31.36 19.73 -0.76
C ALA A 181 32.04 19.09 -1.99
N GLN A 182 31.50 17.99 -2.51
CA GLN A 182 31.97 17.32 -3.73
C GLN A 182 31.24 17.78 -5.00
N GLY A 183 30.31 18.74 -4.89
CA GLY A 183 29.53 19.24 -6.01
C GLY A 183 28.47 18.28 -6.53
N TRP A 184 28.04 17.29 -5.74
CA TRP A 184 27.04 16.31 -6.19
C TRP A 184 25.62 16.87 -6.05
N PRO A 185 24.78 16.80 -7.09
CA PRO A 185 23.41 17.25 -6.99
C PRO A 185 22.59 16.33 -6.07
N VAL A 186 22.13 16.89 -4.96
CA VAL A 186 21.17 16.26 -4.04
C VAL A 186 19.77 16.77 -4.35
N LYS A 187 18.88 15.90 -4.83
CA LYS A 187 17.49 16.28 -5.11
C LYS A 187 16.67 16.15 -3.83
N ASP A 188 16.36 17.26 -3.19
CA ASP A 188 15.42 17.28 -2.07
C ASP A 188 14.01 16.96 -2.57
N VAL A 189 13.49 15.81 -2.16
CA VAL A 189 12.08 15.46 -2.39
C VAL A 189 11.27 16.28 -1.40
N ARG A 190 10.62 17.35 -1.89
CA ARG A 190 9.66 18.17 -1.13
C ARG A 190 8.36 17.39 -0.90
N MET A 191 8.41 16.33 -0.12
CA MET A 191 7.24 15.80 0.56
C MET A 191 7.43 16.02 2.05
N GLN A 192 6.86 17.11 2.56
CA GLN A 192 6.65 17.31 3.99
C GLN A 192 5.81 16.14 4.51
N GLY A 193 6.40 15.31 5.37
CA GLY A 193 5.67 14.31 6.16
C GLY A 193 6.02 12.83 5.94
N ARG A 194 6.94 12.47 5.02
CA ARG A 194 7.49 11.10 4.97
C ARG A 194 8.98 11.12 4.61
N SER A 195 9.78 10.64 5.56
CA SER A 195 11.15 10.10 5.46
C SER A 195 11.99 10.58 4.26
N ALA A 196 12.99 11.39 4.58
CA ALA A 196 14.03 11.98 3.73
C ALA A 196 14.83 10.96 2.89
N SER A 197 14.18 10.37 1.89
CA SER A 197 14.80 9.53 0.88
C SER A 197 15.14 10.41 -0.32
N ALA A 198 15.96 11.45 -0.09
CA ALA A 198 16.55 12.20 -1.18
C ALA A 198 17.52 11.29 -1.92
N GLY A 199 17.46 11.30 -3.25
CA GLY A 199 18.38 10.55 -4.10
C GLY A 199 19.64 11.38 -4.35
N LEU A 200 20.80 10.74 -4.19
CA LEU A 200 22.08 11.29 -4.59
C LEU A 200 22.38 10.90 -6.04
N ALA A 201 22.60 11.87 -6.91
CA ALA A 201 23.05 11.64 -8.27
C ALA A 201 24.58 11.81 -8.34
N TRP A 202 25.28 10.69 -8.44
CA TRP A 202 26.73 10.63 -8.58
C TRP A 202 27.11 10.52 -10.07
N PRO A 203 27.91 11.46 -10.62
CA PRO A 203 28.47 11.30 -11.96
C PRO A 203 29.62 10.29 -11.91
N PRO A 204 29.57 9.18 -12.68
CA PRO A 204 30.71 8.28 -12.77
C PRO A 204 31.92 9.01 -13.40
N PRO A 205 33.17 8.68 -13.02
CA PRO A 205 34.34 9.22 -13.70
C PRO A 205 34.32 8.80 -15.18
N GLU A 206 34.65 9.74 -16.07
CA GLU A 206 34.86 9.47 -17.50
C GLU A 206 35.99 8.44 -17.65
N LEU A 207 35.60 7.19 -17.89
CA LEU A 207 36.52 6.17 -18.37
C LEU A 207 36.92 6.55 -19.80
N PRO A 208 38.22 6.48 -20.18
CA PRO A 208 38.63 6.65 -21.56
C PRO A 208 37.84 5.66 -22.43
N PRO A 209 37.44 6.04 -23.66
CA PRO A 209 36.60 5.21 -24.49
C PRO A 209 37.30 3.87 -24.71
N LEU A 210 36.68 2.80 -24.23
CA LEU A 210 36.96 1.46 -24.71
C LEU A 210 36.35 1.39 -26.11
N ASP A 211 37.20 1.13 -27.10
CA ASP A 211 36.82 0.88 -28.49
C ASP A 211 35.99 -0.41 -28.58
N ASP A 212 34.72 -0.34 -28.20
CA ASP A 212 33.67 -1.22 -28.73
C ASP A 212 32.28 -0.64 -28.42
N VAL A 213 31.90 0.38 -29.19
CA VAL A 213 30.57 0.98 -29.13
C VAL A 213 29.66 0.19 -30.07
N VAL A 214 28.77 -0.60 -29.48
CA VAL A 214 27.59 -1.15 -30.17
C VAL A 214 26.75 0.02 -30.68
N GLY A 215 26.65 0.15 -32.00
CA GLY A 215 25.94 1.25 -32.65
C GLY A 215 24.43 1.26 -32.34
N ALA A 216 23.88 2.46 -32.20
CA ALA A 216 22.44 2.70 -32.10
C ALA A 216 21.71 2.10 -33.32
N GLY A 217 20.94 1.03 -33.09
CA GLY A 217 20.23 0.29 -34.15
C GLY A 217 20.05 -1.21 -33.89
N GLN A 218 20.68 -1.79 -32.86
CA GLN A 218 20.39 -3.18 -32.48
C GLN A 218 19.07 -3.31 -31.71
N ARG A 219 18.33 -4.36 -32.03
CA ARG A 219 17.10 -4.79 -31.35
C ARG A 219 17.40 -5.02 -29.86
N ALA A 220 16.55 -4.50 -28.98
CA ALA A 220 16.48 -4.99 -27.61
C ALA A 220 15.95 -6.42 -27.64
N ASP A 221 16.87 -7.38 -27.74
CA ASP A 221 16.62 -8.75 -27.32
C ASP A 221 17.11 -8.84 -25.87
N ASP A 222 16.21 -8.50 -24.95
CA ASP A 222 16.39 -8.73 -23.53
C ASP A 222 15.89 -10.16 -23.26
N ASN A 223 16.73 -11.13 -23.58
CA ASN A 223 16.52 -12.54 -23.28
C ASN A 223 17.73 -13.11 -22.53
N ASP A 224 18.07 -12.46 -21.41
CA ASP A 224 18.97 -13.01 -20.39
C ASP A 224 18.14 -13.34 -19.14
N ASP A 225 17.36 -14.42 -19.21
CA ASP A 225 16.88 -15.16 -18.02
C ASP A 225 16.71 -16.68 -18.28
N ASP A 226 17.33 -17.22 -19.35
CA ASP A 226 17.30 -18.66 -19.62
C ASP A 226 18.48 -19.36 -18.90
N THR A 227 18.30 -19.61 -17.60
CA THR A 227 19.04 -20.71 -16.97
C THR A 227 18.67 -22.02 -17.67
N SER A 228 19.69 -22.77 -18.11
CA SER A 228 19.57 -24.01 -18.91
C SER A 228 18.84 -25.19 -18.22
N GLU A 229 18.15 -24.96 -17.11
CA GLU A 229 17.46 -25.99 -16.32
C GLU A 229 15.92 -25.94 -16.41
N GLU A 230 15.30 -24.91 -16.99
CA GLU A 230 13.84 -24.91 -17.20
C GLU A 230 13.46 -25.53 -18.55
N GLY A 231 12.91 -26.75 -18.50
CA GLY A 231 12.42 -27.46 -19.68
C GLY A 231 11.30 -26.72 -20.44
N PRO A 232 11.00 -27.16 -21.68
CA PRO A 232 10.19 -26.42 -22.68
C PRO A 232 8.68 -26.27 -22.36
N GLU A 233 8.27 -26.44 -21.11
CA GLU A 233 6.88 -26.45 -20.66
C GLU A 233 6.38 -25.13 -20.07
N LYS A 234 7.25 -24.12 -19.97
CA LYS A 234 6.88 -22.78 -19.48
C LYS A 234 7.25 -21.72 -20.51
N GLY A 235 6.24 -21.11 -21.12
CA GLY A 235 6.46 -20.01 -22.04
C GLY A 235 5.28 -19.76 -22.98
N LEU A 236 5.09 -18.49 -23.34
CA LEU A 236 4.17 -18.09 -24.39
C LEU A 236 4.82 -18.41 -25.74
N ARG A 237 4.29 -19.40 -26.45
CA ARG A 237 4.73 -19.69 -27.82
C ARG A 237 3.94 -18.83 -28.78
N VAL A 238 4.61 -17.87 -29.43
CA VAL A 238 4.00 -17.04 -30.46
C VAL A 238 4.31 -17.61 -31.84
N VAL A 239 3.28 -17.96 -32.61
CA VAL A 239 3.43 -18.42 -34.01
C VAL A 239 2.76 -17.39 -34.92
N ARG A 240 3.55 -16.81 -35.83
CA ARG A 240 3.06 -15.88 -36.85
C ARG A 240 2.73 -16.67 -38.12
N THR A 241 1.51 -16.56 -38.61
CA THR A 241 1.05 -17.13 -39.87
C THR A 241 0.65 -16.01 -40.82
N GLU A 242 0.51 -16.33 -42.11
CA GLU A 242 0.10 -15.35 -43.14
C GLU A 242 -1.27 -14.72 -42.83
N SER A 243 -2.12 -15.40 -42.05
CA SER A 243 -3.45 -14.95 -41.66
C SER A 243 -3.51 -14.25 -40.29
N GLY A 244 -2.40 -14.09 -39.57
CA GLY A 244 -2.38 -13.42 -38.26
C GLY A 244 -1.34 -13.96 -37.27
N LEU A 245 -1.50 -13.58 -36.00
CA LEU A 245 -0.59 -13.95 -34.91
C LEU A 245 -1.34 -14.81 -33.89
N THR A 246 -0.87 -16.05 -33.67
CA THR A 246 -1.45 -16.97 -32.70
C THR A 246 -0.52 -17.10 -31.50
N VAL A 247 -0.99 -16.67 -30.33
CA VAL A 247 -0.26 -16.82 -29.06
C VAL A 247 -0.77 -18.06 -28.34
N TYR A 248 0.12 -19.02 -28.11
CA TYR A 248 -0.15 -20.22 -27.34
C TYR A 248 0.41 -20.03 -25.94
N ASP A 249 -0.48 -19.97 -24.94
CA ASP A 249 -0.08 -20.14 -23.54
C ASP A 249 -0.03 -21.65 -23.24
N LEU A 250 1.19 -22.18 -23.08
CA LEU A 250 1.40 -23.61 -22.80
C LEU A 250 0.91 -24.02 -21.40
N ALA A 251 0.62 -23.06 -20.51
CA ALA A 251 0.00 -23.32 -19.20
C ALA A 251 -1.53 -23.43 -19.26
N ASP A 252 -2.18 -23.00 -20.35
CA ASP A 252 -3.64 -22.98 -20.45
C ASP A 252 -4.19 -24.34 -20.93
N ARG A 253 -4.62 -25.18 -19.98
CA ARG A 253 -5.29 -26.47 -20.25
C ARG A 253 -6.75 -26.33 -20.69
N HIS A 254 -7.27 -25.12 -20.91
CA HIS A 254 -8.65 -24.91 -21.33
C HIS A 254 -8.77 -24.40 -22.77
N ARG A 255 -9.07 -25.32 -23.69
CA ARG A 255 -9.46 -25.00 -25.08
C ARG A 255 -10.72 -24.11 -25.07
N ARG A 256 -10.58 -22.81 -25.32
CA ARG A 256 -11.71 -21.94 -25.70
C ARG A 256 -11.70 -21.74 -27.21
N ARG A 257 -12.73 -22.26 -27.87
CA ARG A 257 -12.98 -22.05 -29.31
C ARG A 257 -13.83 -20.79 -29.45
N GLY A 258 -13.19 -19.66 -29.79
CA GLY A 258 -13.91 -18.45 -30.20
C GLY A 258 -14.16 -18.50 -31.70
N THR A 259 -15.42 -18.31 -32.12
CA THR A 259 -15.78 -18.03 -33.51
C THR A 259 -15.71 -16.53 -33.76
N VAL A 260 -14.96 -16.12 -34.78
CA VAL A 260 -15.01 -14.75 -35.30
C VAL A 260 -16.28 -14.66 -36.18
N GLY A 261 -17.22 -13.82 -35.78
CA GLY A 261 -18.42 -13.51 -36.58
C GLY A 261 -18.05 -12.71 -37.83
N PRO A 262 -18.92 -12.73 -38.87
CA PRO A 262 -18.64 -12.17 -40.19
C PRO A 262 -18.39 -10.66 -40.20
#